data_AF-A0A1E5NIP0-F1
#
_entry.id   AF-A0A1E5NIP0-F1
#
_cell.length_a   1.000
_cell.length_b   1.000
_cell.length_c   1.000
_cell.angle_alpha   90.00
_cell.angle_beta   90.00
_cell.angle_gamma   90.00
#
_symmetry.space_group_name_H-M   'P 1'
#
loop_
_entity.id
_entity.type
_entity.pdbx_description
1 polymer ?
#
loop_
_entity_poly.entity_id
_entity_poly.type
_entity_poly.pdbx_seq_one_letter_code
_entity_poly.pdbx_strand_id
1 'polypeptide(L)'
;MKKSYLLFLIIISVFMMSCGGHFFNPMYYYNRSANKSSSETSIPDTAPEKLPDEVPAENDPFKIPEEYNDPNYQFPADNFKSWLFKASFQKNKLPIYNFFNDNTRNWISGGADWNSIAADYYEGKDGETYAGSIVGNVDITDLKVYRYTANNPLYSSLGYLAGRMDRFNFYSIHGNASVAELKQYLIAVDTYSKFIFAFGAITATKSIAGDEVPIAFEAVEKYGDKAFYEYDPIGYVTASGSVILYDHYKTEFVNAPTKYMPSDHGYPTMAQPTPTGQGYSPYRPLSSSSTEPASEEDQKTFKDNINIIKSNNSSGFKYRNYSGYMVDSKNQLDLDLWKSGNYGGLSLKLYTYTFENGTGTDVNVPDIKVVVETYNNDSAREEKTYKVKTITSKYKAIYENITDPNETVTVSLIKVNNKDSISFNGTSLDPDFIDYGPIFTDRVAGLTFTNSESKYYFFLAQTIYDVKYEFSADGSEFTLSYMVYNLFTADHKETYKYRLARFDDSLSQQFTAIYEVPEESGDDRYGRVNVYSENGKTDNRVNTSQVLFYIGALGTADTEIGLGLDAYRE
;
A
#
# COMPACT_ATOMS: atom_id res chain seq x y z
N MET A 1 57.67 7.96 -16.26
CA MET A 1 56.20 7.98 -16.42
C MET A 1 55.50 7.07 -15.40
N LYS A 2 55.66 7.31 -14.08
CA LYS A 2 55.06 6.44 -13.04
C LYS A 2 54.41 7.19 -11.86
N LYS A 3 54.32 8.52 -11.90
CA LYS A 3 53.67 9.33 -10.85
C LYS A 3 52.34 9.94 -11.26
N SER A 4 51.99 9.90 -12.55
CA SER A 4 50.72 10.45 -13.08
C SER A 4 49.54 9.48 -12.96
N TYR A 5 49.80 8.16 -12.95
CA TYR A 5 48.73 7.14 -12.85
C TYR A 5 48.16 6.98 -11.45
N LEU A 6 48.96 7.26 -10.40
CA LEU A 6 48.47 7.20 -9.02
C LEU A 6 47.52 8.37 -8.71
N LEU A 7 47.76 9.54 -9.29
CA LEU A 7 46.89 10.71 -9.13
C LEU A 7 45.55 10.53 -9.88
N PHE A 8 45.56 9.81 -11.01
CA PHE A 8 44.35 9.49 -11.77
C PHE A 8 43.47 8.44 -11.08
N LEU A 9 44.08 7.47 -10.39
CA LEU A 9 43.36 6.48 -9.59
C LEU A 9 42.75 7.07 -8.31
N ILE A 10 43.40 8.07 -7.69
CA ILE A 10 42.86 8.75 -6.51
C ILE A 10 41.65 9.65 -6.90
N ILE A 11 41.69 10.32 -8.05
CA ILE A 11 40.55 11.14 -8.53
C ILE A 11 39.32 10.27 -8.88
N ILE A 12 39.53 9.06 -9.41
CA ILE A 12 38.43 8.10 -9.66
C ILE A 12 37.88 7.51 -8.36
N SER A 13 38.70 7.35 -7.32
CA SER A 13 38.21 6.88 -6.00
C SER A 13 37.38 7.92 -5.24
N VAL A 14 37.57 9.23 -5.47
CA VAL A 14 36.76 10.28 -4.82
C VAL A 14 35.39 10.48 -5.49
N PHE A 15 35.21 10.09 -6.76
CA PHE A 15 33.89 10.12 -7.41
C PHE A 15 32.99 8.93 -7.05
N MET A 16 33.54 7.86 -6.46
CA MET A 16 32.76 6.67 -6.04
C MET A 16 32.29 6.74 -4.58
N MET A 17 32.62 7.81 -3.83
CA MET A 17 32.20 8.00 -2.43
C MET A 17 31.28 9.23 -2.22
N SER A 18 30.77 9.83 -3.30
CA SER A 18 29.88 11.00 -3.24
C SER A 18 28.52 10.82 -3.92
N CYS A 19 28.13 9.59 -4.27
CA CYS A 19 26.79 9.29 -4.79
C CYS A 19 26.25 8.05 -4.05
N GLY A 20 25.90 8.24 -2.77
CA GLY A 20 25.06 7.30 -2.05
C GLY A 20 23.60 7.44 -2.50
N GLY A 21 22.96 6.30 -2.78
CA GLY A 21 21.54 6.10 -2.60
C GLY A 21 20.60 6.75 -3.62
N HIS A 22 20.54 6.22 -4.85
CA HIS A 22 19.27 6.11 -5.57
C HIS A 22 19.30 4.81 -6.38
N PHE A 23 18.48 3.85 -5.94
CA PHE A 23 18.33 2.55 -6.58
C PHE A 23 17.91 2.73 -8.04
N PHE A 24 18.74 2.21 -8.95
CA PHE A 24 18.41 2.06 -10.35
C PHE A 24 17.37 0.95 -10.47
N ASN A 25 16.09 1.32 -10.61
CA ASN A 25 15.01 0.35 -10.85
C ASN A 25 14.99 0.02 -12.36
N PRO A 26 15.40 -1.20 -12.79
CA PRO A 26 15.45 -1.55 -14.21
C PRO A 26 14.07 -1.57 -14.89
N MET A 27 12.97 -1.55 -14.13
CA MET A 27 11.61 -1.45 -14.67
C MET A 27 11.36 -0.13 -15.41
N TYR A 28 12.12 0.94 -15.10
CA TYR A 28 11.99 2.25 -15.74
C TYR A 28 12.50 2.28 -17.19
N TYR A 29 13.38 1.34 -17.58
CA TYR A 29 13.98 1.32 -18.92
C TYR A 29 13.30 0.35 -19.90
N TYR A 30 12.59 -0.67 -19.41
CA TYR A 30 11.91 -1.63 -20.30
C TYR A 30 10.59 -1.11 -20.88
N ASN A 31 9.98 -0.08 -20.30
CA ASN A 31 8.82 0.61 -20.93
C ASN A 31 9.22 1.66 -21.97
N ARG A 32 10.52 1.90 -22.21
CA ARG A 32 10.99 2.93 -23.16
C ARG A 32 11.39 2.38 -24.54
N SER A 33 10.84 1.24 -24.95
CA SER A 33 11.13 0.65 -26.25
C SER A 33 9.86 0.30 -27.05
N ALA A 34 9.24 1.32 -27.65
CA ALA A 34 8.40 1.15 -28.83
C ALA A 34 8.37 2.44 -29.67
N ASN A 35 9.20 2.43 -30.71
CA ASN A 35 9.08 3.14 -31.99
C ASN A 35 8.24 4.43 -32.06
N LYS A 36 8.96 5.54 -32.30
CA LYS A 36 8.43 6.70 -33.04
C LYS A 36 8.03 6.25 -34.45
N SER A 37 6.74 6.01 -34.66
CA SER A 37 6.11 6.11 -35.97
C SER A 37 4.79 6.85 -35.84
N SER A 38 4.59 7.79 -36.76
CA SER A 38 3.51 8.77 -36.83
C SER A 38 2.09 8.20 -36.80
N SER A 39 1.39 8.43 -35.70
CA SER A 39 -0.05 8.69 -35.62
C SER A 39 -0.37 9.25 -34.22
N GLU A 40 -0.92 10.46 -34.14
CA GLU A 40 -1.21 11.19 -32.91
C GLU A 40 -2.28 10.49 -32.05
N THR A 41 -1.87 9.63 -31.11
CA THR A 41 -2.55 9.40 -29.83
C THR A 41 -1.49 8.85 -28.87
N SER A 42 -0.80 9.73 -28.14
CA SER A 42 0.11 9.29 -27.07
C SER A 42 -0.74 8.89 -25.86
N ILE A 43 -0.67 7.61 -25.47
CA ILE A 43 -1.19 7.13 -24.19
C ILE A 43 -0.64 8.04 -23.08
N PRO A 44 -1.47 8.49 -22.11
CA PRO A 44 -0.99 9.31 -21.00
C PRO A 44 0.17 8.61 -20.29
N ASP A 45 1.24 9.34 -20.03
CA ASP A 45 2.30 8.84 -19.17
C ASP A 45 1.80 8.86 -17.73
N THR A 46 1.56 7.68 -17.17
CA THR A 46 1.02 7.49 -15.83
C THR A 46 2.10 7.17 -14.78
N ALA A 47 3.37 7.09 -15.19
CA ALA A 47 4.45 6.77 -14.26
C ALA A 47 4.59 7.86 -13.19
N PRO A 48 4.71 7.49 -11.89
CA PRO A 48 4.90 8.47 -10.84
C PRO A 48 6.34 9.01 -10.87
N GLU A 49 6.49 10.31 -10.61
CA GLU A 49 7.81 10.97 -10.52
C GLU A 49 8.58 10.50 -9.27
N LYS A 50 7.85 10.16 -8.21
CA LYS A 50 8.37 9.64 -6.94
C LYS A 50 7.33 8.70 -6.31
N LEU A 51 7.81 7.68 -5.60
CA LEU A 51 6.96 6.88 -4.71
C LEU A 51 6.52 7.74 -3.50
N PRO A 52 5.30 7.52 -2.98
CA PRO A 52 4.79 8.28 -1.84
C PRO A 52 5.64 8.03 -0.60
N ASP A 53 5.89 9.09 0.17
CA ASP A 53 6.52 8.94 1.49
C ASP A 53 5.53 8.30 2.45
N GLU A 54 6.01 7.42 3.33
CA GLU A 54 5.19 6.89 4.40
C GLU A 54 4.78 8.02 5.37
N VAL A 55 3.48 8.05 5.69
CA VAL A 55 2.94 8.97 6.69
C VAL A 55 2.63 8.16 7.95
N PRO A 56 3.21 8.52 9.12
CA PRO A 56 2.85 7.89 10.38
C PRO A 56 1.34 7.93 10.58
N ALA A 57 0.76 6.83 11.08
CA ALA A 57 -0.70 6.69 11.13
C ALA A 57 -1.40 7.82 11.91
N GLU A 58 -0.73 8.40 12.91
CA GLU A 58 -1.18 9.55 13.68
C GLU A 58 -1.23 10.87 12.93
N ASN A 59 -0.53 10.97 11.79
CA ASN A 59 -0.51 12.15 10.94
C ASN A 59 -1.26 11.91 9.62
N ASP A 60 -1.77 10.69 9.42
CA ASP A 60 -2.46 10.27 8.21
C ASP A 60 -3.97 10.59 8.31
N PRO A 61 -4.47 11.59 7.57
CA PRO A 61 -5.87 12.00 7.66
C PRO A 61 -6.85 10.92 7.20
N PHE A 62 -6.39 9.90 6.45
CA PHE A 62 -7.23 8.76 6.05
C PHE A 62 -7.47 7.76 7.19
N LYS A 63 -6.66 7.82 8.26
CA LYS A 63 -6.70 6.84 9.36
C LYS A 63 -7.34 7.39 10.63
N ILE A 64 -7.48 8.70 10.78
CA ILE A 64 -8.09 9.29 11.99
C ILE A 64 -9.63 9.12 11.99
N PRO A 65 -10.27 9.05 13.17
CA PRO A 65 -11.72 8.84 13.31
C PRO A 65 -12.50 10.14 13.08
N GLU A 66 -12.27 10.78 11.93
CA GLU A 66 -13.07 11.91 11.49
C GLU A 66 -14.32 11.44 10.75
N GLU A 67 -15.40 12.21 10.88
CA GLU A 67 -16.68 11.86 10.28
C GLU A 67 -16.57 11.68 8.76
N TYR A 68 -15.72 12.48 8.08
CA TYR A 68 -15.51 12.40 6.64
C TYR A 68 -14.84 11.10 6.17
N ASN A 69 -14.31 10.28 7.08
CA ASN A 69 -13.79 8.93 6.79
C ASN A 69 -14.85 7.84 6.98
N ASP A 70 -16.09 8.17 7.35
CA ASP A 70 -17.20 7.22 7.37
C ASP A 70 -17.81 7.09 5.96
N PRO A 71 -17.97 5.87 5.40
CA PRO A 71 -18.67 5.67 4.12
C PRO A 71 -20.11 6.20 4.13
N ASN A 72 -20.74 6.34 5.29
CA ASN A 72 -22.09 6.86 5.46
C ASN A 72 -22.14 8.36 5.79
N TYR A 73 -21.00 9.06 5.82
CA TYR A 73 -20.95 10.49 6.07
C TYR A 73 -21.83 11.27 5.09
N GLN A 74 -22.76 12.07 5.63
CA GLN A 74 -23.86 12.76 4.93
C GLN A 74 -24.89 11.83 4.27
N PHE A 75 -24.43 10.84 3.50
CA PHE A 75 -25.23 9.79 2.88
C PHE A 75 -24.35 8.58 2.50
N PRO A 76 -24.94 7.39 2.27
CA PRO A 76 -24.18 6.19 1.92
C PRO A 76 -23.35 6.34 0.64
N ALA A 77 -22.06 5.99 0.72
CA ALA A 77 -21.14 5.92 -0.42
C ALA A 77 -21.65 4.98 -1.53
N ASP A 78 -22.42 3.96 -1.17
CA ASP A 78 -23.03 3.01 -2.09
C ASP A 78 -23.93 3.65 -3.15
N ASN A 79 -24.46 4.86 -2.90
CA ASN A 79 -25.23 5.59 -3.89
C ASN A 79 -24.44 5.82 -5.20
N PHE A 80 -23.12 6.02 -5.11
CA PHE A 80 -22.26 6.23 -6.28
C PHE A 80 -22.08 4.97 -7.15
N LYS A 81 -22.46 3.78 -6.65
CA LYS A 81 -22.44 2.54 -7.44
C LYS A 81 -23.48 2.58 -8.56
N SER A 82 -24.68 3.08 -8.27
CA SER A 82 -25.80 3.13 -9.22
C SER A 82 -26.00 4.50 -9.89
N TRP A 83 -25.57 5.60 -9.25
CA TRP A 83 -25.70 6.92 -9.85
C TRP A 83 -24.90 7.04 -11.15
N LEU A 84 -25.59 7.52 -12.19
CA LEU A 84 -24.98 7.95 -13.44
C LEU A 84 -24.52 9.40 -13.32
N PHE A 85 -23.48 9.75 -14.06
CA PHE A 85 -22.85 11.06 -14.03
C PHE A 85 -23.06 11.79 -15.34
N LYS A 86 -23.40 13.07 -15.30
CA LYS A 86 -23.46 13.92 -16.50
C LYS A 86 -22.71 15.22 -16.31
N ALA A 87 -22.16 15.72 -17.42
CA ALA A 87 -21.48 16.99 -17.49
C ALA A 87 -22.01 17.82 -18.68
N SER A 88 -22.30 19.09 -18.40
CA SER A 88 -22.52 20.13 -19.41
C SER A 88 -21.51 21.26 -19.22
N PHE A 89 -21.34 22.13 -20.21
CA PHE A 89 -20.41 23.25 -20.13
C PHE A 89 -21.16 24.55 -20.38
N GLN A 90 -20.98 25.52 -19.50
CA GLN A 90 -21.56 26.86 -19.67
C GLN A 90 -20.86 27.63 -20.79
N LYS A 91 -21.44 28.77 -21.18
CA LYS A 91 -20.85 29.67 -22.19
C LYS A 91 -19.45 30.17 -21.80
N ASN A 92 -19.23 30.43 -20.51
CA ASN A 92 -17.91 30.78 -19.94
C ASN A 92 -17.01 29.55 -19.71
N LYS A 93 -17.36 28.40 -20.28
CA LYS A 93 -16.68 27.10 -20.20
C LYS A 93 -16.73 26.43 -18.83
N LEU A 94 -17.27 27.07 -17.79
CA LEU A 94 -17.42 26.47 -16.47
C LEU A 94 -18.26 25.18 -16.59
N PRO A 95 -17.74 24.04 -16.13
CA PRO A 95 -18.48 22.79 -16.18
C PRO A 95 -19.62 22.77 -15.15
N ILE A 96 -20.70 22.08 -15.51
CA ILE A 96 -21.84 21.76 -14.66
C ILE A 96 -21.88 20.25 -14.53
N TYR A 97 -21.78 19.76 -13.31
CA TYR A 97 -21.80 18.35 -13.00
C TYR A 97 -23.11 17.96 -12.31
N ASN A 98 -23.56 16.74 -12.51
CA ASN A 98 -24.68 16.20 -11.74
C ASN A 98 -24.66 14.68 -11.73
N PHE A 99 -25.09 14.10 -10.61
CA PHE A 99 -25.41 12.68 -10.49
C PHE A 99 -26.92 12.47 -10.55
N PHE A 100 -27.34 11.35 -11.10
CA PHE A 100 -28.76 11.01 -11.22
C PHE A 100 -28.98 9.50 -11.24
N ASN A 101 -30.19 9.09 -10.87
CA ASN A 101 -30.66 7.74 -11.08
C ASN A 101 -31.38 7.64 -12.42
N ASP A 102 -31.17 6.53 -13.14
CA ASP A 102 -31.91 6.18 -14.33
C ASP A 102 -32.22 4.68 -14.30
N ASN A 103 -33.49 4.31 -14.45
CA ASN A 103 -33.91 2.91 -14.45
C ASN A 103 -33.74 2.24 -15.83
N THR A 104 -33.29 2.99 -16.85
CA THR A 104 -33.13 2.54 -18.23
C THR A 104 -31.68 2.34 -18.64
N ARG A 105 -30.72 2.87 -17.87
CA ARG A 105 -29.28 2.83 -18.16
C ARG A 105 -28.51 2.42 -16.92
N ASN A 106 -27.44 1.67 -17.11
CA ASN A 106 -26.55 1.23 -16.05
C ASN A 106 -25.09 1.37 -16.49
N TRP A 107 -24.18 1.37 -15.54
CA TRP A 107 -22.75 1.22 -15.82
C TRP A 107 -22.48 -0.14 -16.46
N ILE A 108 -21.73 -0.14 -17.55
CA ILE A 108 -21.26 -1.30 -18.30
C ILE A 108 -19.79 -1.49 -17.99
N SER A 109 -19.43 -2.63 -17.40
CA SER A 109 -18.05 -2.96 -17.05
C SER A 109 -17.24 -3.53 -18.22
N GLY A 110 -15.91 -3.41 -18.13
CA GLY A 110 -14.98 -3.96 -19.12
C GLY A 110 -14.84 -3.09 -20.38
N GLY A 111 -15.27 -1.82 -20.32
CA GLY A 111 -14.99 -0.84 -21.36
C GLY A 111 -13.59 -0.24 -21.23
N ALA A 112 -13.27 0.63 -22.19
CA ALA A 112 -12.08 1.46 -22.13
C ALA A 112 -12.37 2.83 -22.74
N ASP A 113 -11.67 3.86 -22.27
CA ASP A 113 -11.75 5.20 -22.83
C ASP A 113 -10.99 5.31 -24.17
N TRP A 114 -10.96 6.52 -24.74
CA TRP A 114 -10.27 6.79 -26.02
C TRP A 114 -8.74 6.61 -25.95
N ASN A 115 -8.17 6.49 -24.75
CA ASN A 115 -6.76 6.18 -24.52
C ASN A 115 -6.54 4.69 -24.16
N SER A 116 -7.57 3.85 -24.32
CA SER A 116 -7.56 2.43 -23.97
C SER A 116 -7.37 2.15 -22.48
N ILE A 117 -7.76 3.08 -21.61
CA ILE A 117 -7.73 2.92 -20.15
C ILE A 117 -9.01 2.24 -19.70
N ALA A 118 -8.89 1.14 -18.97
CA ALA A 118 -10.03 0.37 -18.49
C ALA A 118 -10.95 1.21 -17.59
N ALA A 119 -12.26 1.14 -17.87
CA ALA A 119 -13.28 1.89 -17.14
C ALA A 119 -14.65 1.20 -17.23
N ASP A 120 -15.52 1.51 -16.28
CA ASP A 120 -16.95 1.36 -16.50
C ASP A 120 -17.45 2.51 -17.38
N TYR A 121 -18.44 2.28 -18.23
CA TYR A 121 -19.02 3.34 -19.04
C TYR A 121 -20.53 3.22 -19.21
N TYR A 122 -21.17 4.28 -19.65
CA TYR A 122 -22.53 4.21 -20.18
C TYR A 122 -22.72 5.19 -21.34
N GLU A 123 -23.74 4.95 -22.15
CA GLU A 123 -24.11 5.81 -23.28
C GLU A 123 -25.15 6.87 -22.86
N GLY A 124 -24.77 8.14 -23.00
CA GLY A 124 -25.65 9.29 -22.83
C GLY A 124 -26.71 9.35 -23.93
N LYS A 125 -27.83 10.03 -23.64
CA LYS A 125 -28.84 10.30 -24.65
C LYS A 125 -28.58 11.68 -25.25
N ASP A 126 -28.67 11.79 -26.57
CA ASP A 126 -28.53 13.07 -27.26
C ASP A 126 -29.51 14.11 -26.70
N GLY A 127 -29.02 15.33 -26.48
CA GLY A 127 -29.79 16.45 -25.92
C GLY A 127 -29.90 16.47 -24.38
N GLU A 128 -29.34 15.50 -23.65
CA GLU A 128 -29.31 15.55 -22.18
C GLU A 128 -28.22 16.47 -21.62
N THR A 129 -27.15 16.67 -22.39
CA THR A 129 -26.01 17.53 -22.04
C THR A 129 -25.67 18.45 -23.19
N TYR A 130 -24.99 19.55 -22.88
CA TYR A 130 -24.71 20.60 -23.84
C TYR A 130 -23.37 21.28 -23.59
N ALA A 131 -22.82 21.89 -24.63
CA ALA A 131 -21.71 22.82 -24.56
C ALA A 131 -22.19 24.23 -24.96
N GLY A 132 -21.99 25.20 -24.06
CA GLY A 132 -22.32 26.60 -24.30
C GLY A 132 -21.34 27.25 -25.27
N SER A 133 -21.89 27.91 -26.30
CA SER A 133 -21.14 28.67 -27.30
C SER A 133 -21.66 30.11 -27.43
N ILE A 134 -20.95 30.94 -28.20
CA ILE A 134 -21.37 32.29 -28.57
C ILE A 134 -22.72 32.28 -29.30
N VAL A 135 -22.99 31.22 -30.07
CA VAL A 135 -24.22 31.04 -30.88
C VAL A 135 -25.37 30.34 -30.14
N GLY A 136 -25.19 30.00 -28.85
CA GLY A 136 -26.18 29.28 -28.04
C GLY A 136 -25.64 27.97 -27.48
N ASN A 137 -26.51 27.19 -26.82
CA ASN A 137 -26.17 25.85 -26.36
C ASN A 137 -26.19 24.88 -27.53
N VAL A 138 -25.19 24.02 -27.60
CA VAL A 138 -25.05 22.95 -28.59
C VAL A 138 -25.13 21.62 -27.84
N ASP A 139 -26.01 20.73 -28.28
CA ASP A 139 -26.13 19.40 -27.68
C ASP A 139 -24.84 18.60 -27.87
N ILE A 140 -24.47 17.82 -26.85
CA ILE A 140 -23.39 16.84 -26.97
C ILE A 140 -24.02 15.53 -27.42
N THR A 141 -23.66 15.08 -28.63
CA THR A 141 -24.15 13.83 -29.21
C THR A 141 -23.13 12.71 -29.08
N ASP A 142 -23.57 11.46 -29.23
CA ASP A 142 -22.74 10.25 -29.11
C ASP A 142 -21.96 10.18 -27.79
N LEU A 143 -22.56 10.72 -26.72
CA LEU A 143 -21.89 10.85 -25.43
C LEU A 143 -21.63 9.47 -24.82
N LYS A 144 -20.38 9.20 -24.48
CA LYS A 144 -19.96 8.17 -23.54
C LYS A 144 -19.41 8.81 -22.29
N VAL A 145 -19.88 8.35 -21.14
CA VAL A 145 -19.37 8.76 -19.84
C VAL A 145 -18.62 7.59 -19.24
N TYR A 146 -17.43 7.83 -18.72
CA TYR A 146 -16.57 6.82 -18.10
C TYR A 146 -16.43 7.07 -16.60
N ARG A 147 -16.43 5.99 -15.83
CA ARG A 147 -16.13 5.96 -14.39
C ARG A 147 -14.96 5.03 -14.14
N TYR A 148 -13.93 5.55 -13.47
CA TYR A 148 -12.78 4.79 -13.03
C TYR A 148 -12.85 4.67 -11.51
N THR A 149 -13.23 3.50 -11.02
CA THR A 149 -13.32 3.23 -9.57
C THR A 149 -11.95 2.83 -9.05
N ALA A 150 -11.49 3.51 -8.00
CA ALA A 150 -10.21 3.27 -7.34
C ALA A 150 -8.97 3.36 -8.25
N ASN A 151 -9.10 4.05 -9.39
CA ASN A 151 -8.04 4.13 -10.39
C ASN A 151 -8.01 5.53 -11.01
N ASN A 152 -6.95 6.30 -10.74
CA ASN A 152 -6.71 7.56 -11.44
C ASN A 152 -6.27 7.24 -12.87
N PRO A 153 -7.02 7.63 -13.92
CA PRO A 153 -6.63 7.31 -15.30
C PRO A 153 -5.36 8.05 -15.77
N LEU A 154 -4.91 9.09 -15.05
CA LEU A 154 -3.74 9.88 -15.42
C LEU A 154 -2.49 9.58 -14.59
N TYR A 155 -2.60 8.77 -13.53
CA TYR A 155 -1.50 8.52 -12.59
C TYR A 155 -1.56 7.12 -11.98
N SER A 156 -0.42 6.43 -11.93
CA SER A 156 -0.33 5.07 -11.41
C SER A 156 -0.71 4.99 -9.92
N SER A 157 -1.38 3.90 -9.54
CA SER A 157 -1.67 3.58 -8.14
C SER A 157 -0.43 3.48 -7.26
N LEU A 158 0.74 3.18 -7.85
CA LEU A 158 2.04 3.17 -7.14
C LEU A 158 2.45 4.55 -6.62
N GLY A 159 1.86 5.63 -7.15
CA GLY A 159 2.06 6.99 -6.67
C GLY A 159 1.29 7.34 -5.40
N TYR A 160 0.46 6.43 -4.88
CA TYR A 160 -0.37 6.64 -3.69
C TYR A 160 -0.10 5.58 -2.63
N LEU A 161 -0.24 5.94 -1.35
CA LEU A 161 -0.22 4.95 -0.27
C LEU A 161 -1.42 3.99 -0.42
N ALA A 162 -1.21 2.74 -0.01
CA ALA A 162 -2.19 1.67 -0.13
C ALA A 162 -3.56 2.05 0.49
N GLY A 163 -4.64 1.67 -0.20
CA GLY A 163 -6.02 1.91 0.24
C GLY A 163 -6.55 3.34 0.03
N ARG A 164 -5.70 4.33 -0.30
CA ARG A 164 -6.17 5.71 -0.51
C ARG A 164 -7.12 5.85 -1.69
N MET A 165 -6.86 5.12 -2.78
CA MET A 165 -7.66 5.21 -4.00
C MET A 165 -9.03 4.55 -3.89
N ASP A 166 -9.23 3.59 -2.97
CA ASP A 166 -10.43 2.74 -2.87
C ASP A 166 -11.75 3.51 -2.75
N ARG A 167 -11.68 4.75 -2.25
CA ARG A 167 -12.82 5.65 -2.04
C ARG A 167 -13.03 6.69 -3.13
N PHE A 168 -12.20 6.72 -4.16
CA PHE A 168 -12.32 7.69 -5.25
C PHE A 168 -12.93 7.08 -6.51
N ASN A 169 -13.87 7.82 -7.10
CA ASN A 169 -14.33 7.61 -8.46
C ASN A 169 -13.89 8.78 -9.33
N PHE A 170 -13.22 8.49 -10.43
CA PHE A 170 -12.82 9.48 -11.43
C PHE A 170 -13.81 9.44 -12.60
N TYR A 171 -14.08 10.60 -13.21
CA TYR A 171 -15.05 10.71 -14.29
C TYR A 171 -14.45 11.40 -15.53
N SER A 172 -14.74 10.87 -16.70
CA SER A 172 -14.39 11.46 -18.00
C SER A 172 -15.52 11.31 -19.00
N ILE A 173 -15.48 12.08 -20.09
CA ILE A 173 -16.46 12.00 -21.17
C ILE A 173 -15.80 11.96 -22.55
N HIS A 174 -16.48 11.29 -23.47
CA HIS A 174 -16.21 11.32 -24.90
C HIS A 174 -17.50 11.62 -25.65
N GLY A 175 -17.56 12.69 -26.45
CA GLY A 175 -18.74 13.00 -27.26
C GLY A 175 -18.48 14.09 -28.28
N ASN A 176 -19.50 14.51 -29.01
CA ASN A 176 -19.40 15.49 -30.09
C ASN A 176 -20.26 16.73 -29.80
N ALA A 177 -19.66 17.91 -29.78
CA ALA A 177 -20.37 19.20 -29.70
C ALA A 177 -20.25 19.95 -31.02
N SER A 178 -21.19 19.70 -31.94
CA SER A 178 -21.20 20.22 -33.32
C SER A 178 -19.90 19.94 -34.09
N VAL A 179 -18.92 20.84 -34.03
CA VAL A 179 -17.64 20.76 -34.76
C VAL A 179 -16.46 20.35 -33.87
N ALA A 180 -16.68 20.16 -32.57
CA ALA A 180 -15.65 19.79 -31.60
C ALA A 180 -15.89 18.38 -31.03
N GLU A 181 -14.88 17.52 -31.14
CA GLU A 181 -14.82 16.29 -30.37
C GLU A 181 -14.37 16.62 -28.94
N LEU A 182 -15.14 16.18 -27.94
CA LEU A 182 -14.89 16.42 -26.53
C LEU A 182 -14.38 15.14 -25.89
N LYS A 183 -13.07 15.08 -25.65
CA LYS A 183 -12.37 14.04 -24.88
C LYS A 183 -11.84 14.66 -23.60
N GLN A 184 -12.60 14.60 -22.50
CA GLN A 184 -12.32 15.41 -21.31
C GLN A 184 -12.22 14.54 -20.05
N TYR A 185 -11.11 14.63 -19.33
CA TYR A 185 -11.04 14.21 -17.92
C TYR A 185 -11.58 15.34 -17.05
N LEU A 186 -12.50 15.02 -16.13
CA LEU A 186 -13.31 16.04 -15.46
C LEU A 186 -12.96 16.18 -13.98
N ILE A 187 -13.41 15.24 -13.16
CA ILE A 187 -13.33 15.32 -11.69
C ILE A 187 -13.05 13.98 -11.06
N ALA A 188 -12.44 14.02 -9.88
CA ALA A 188 -12.38 12.92 -8.93
C ALA A 188 -13.37 13.20 -7.80
N VAL A 189 -14.16 12.21 -7.41
CA VAL A 189 -15.12 12.31 -6.31
C VAL A 189 -14.72 11.31 -5.24
N ASP A 190 -14.51 11.81 -4.03
CA ASP A 190 -14.39 10.95 -2.86
C ASP A 190 -15.80 10.52 -2.40
N THR A 191 -16.09 9.23 -2.47
CA THR A 191 -17.41 8.67 -2.14
C THR A 191 -17.73 8.73 -0.65
N TYR A 192 -16.75 9.01 0.21
CA TYR A 192 -16.89 9.07 1.66
C TYR A 192 -17.10 10.53 2.13
N SER A 193 -16.13 11.43 1.92
CA SER A 193 -16.28 12.84 2.31
C SER A 193 -17.27 13.61 1.43
N LYS A 194 -17.59 13.06 0.25
CA LYS A 194 -18.42 13.65 -0.80
C LYS A 194 -17.79 14.85 -1.50
N PHE A 195 -16.52 15.16 -1.20
CA PHE A 195 -15.77 16.20 -1.87
C PHE A 195 -15.37 15.82 -3.29
N ILE A 196 -15.17 16.86 -4.09
CA ILE A 196 -14.79 16.79 -5.49
C ILE A 196 -13.43 17.46 -5.63
N PHE A 197 -12.53 16.83 -6.37
CA PHE A 197 -11.18 17.29 -6.61
C PHE A 197 -10.89 17.34 -8.11
N ALA A 198 -10.03 18.28 -8.51
CA ALA A 198 -9.45 18.28 -9.84
C ALA A 198 -8.20 17.39 -9.83
N PHE A 199 -8.09 16.46 -10.80
CA PHE A 199 -6.98 15.51 -10.88
C PHE A 199 -6.21 15.58 -12.21
N GLY A 200 -6.76 16.27 -13.21
CA GLY A 200 -6.15 16.42 -14.53
C GLY A 200 -5.80 17.88 -14.83
N ALA A 201 -4.55 18.13 -15.19
CA ALA A 201 -4.06 19.38 -15.74
C ALA A 201 -4.19 19.37 -17.27
N ILE A 202 -4.69 20.46 -17.86
CA ILE A 202 -4.78 20.62 -19.31
C ILE A 202 -3.40 20.97 -19.87
N THR A 203 -2.85 20.13 -20.75
CA THR A 203 -1.50 20.30 -21.29
C THR A 203 -1.47 20.72 -22.76
N ALA A 204 -2.57 20.50 -23.49
CA ALA A 204 -2.73 21.01 -24.85
C ALA A 204 -4.18 21.34 -25.17
N THR A 205 -4.35 22.33 -26.05
CA THR A 205 -5.65 22.77 -26.57
C THR A 205 -5.62 22.80 -28.09
N LYS A 206 -6.81 22.74 -28.70
CA LYS A 206 -7.04 22.96 -30.12
C LYS A 206 -8.05 24.09 -30.30
N SER A 207 -7.73 25.05 -31.16
CA SER A 207 -8.69 26.10 -31.52
C SER A 207 -9.73 25.56 -32.49
N ILE A 208 -11.00 25.62 -32.11
CA ILE A 208 -12.15 25.20 -32.92
C ILE A 208 -13.15 26.36 -32.94
N ALA A 209 -13.37 26.94 -34.12
CA ALA A 209 -14.27 28.09 -34.29
C ALA A 209 -14.00 29.28 -33.33
N GLY A 210 -12.74 29.48 -32.94
CA GLY A 210 -12.31 30.56 -32.04
C GLY A 210 -12.32 30.20 -30.55
N ASP A 211 -12.88 29.04 -30.18
CA ASP A 211 -12.81 28.51 -28.82
C ASP A 211 -11.60 27.56 -28.67
N GLU A 212 -10.89 27.65 -27.55
CA GLU A 212 -9.86 26.67 -27.19
C GLU A 212 -10.52 25.46 -26.51
N VAL A 213 -10.38 24.28 -27.11
CA VAL A 213 -10.88 23.03 -26.58
C VAL A 213 -9.71 22.20 -26.07
N PRO A 214 -9.72 21.73 -24.80
CA PRO A 214 -8.67 20.84 -24.29
C PRO A 214 -8.60 19.54 -25.08
N ILE A 215 -7.39 19.09 -25.41
CA ILE A 215 -7.15 17.85 -26.18
C ILE A 215 -6.13 16.92 -25.52
N ALA A 216 -5.38 17.38 -24.51
CA ALA A 216 -4.44 16.56 -23.77
C ALA A 216 -4.44 16.93 -22.29
N PHE A 217 -4.22 15.90 -21.45
CA PHE A 217 -4.26 16.00 -20.00
C PHE A 217 -3.12 15.19 -19.40
N GLU A 218 -2.62 15.67 -18.26
CA GLU A 218 -1.68 14.95 -17.40
C GLU A 218 -2.16 15.05 -15.95
N ALA A 219 -1.67 14.15 -15.09
CA ALA A 219 -1.99 14.21 -13.66
C ALA A 219 -1.46 15.50 -13.02
N VAL A 220 -2.22 16.10 -12.10
CA VAL A 220 -1.80 17.30 -11.36
C VAL A 220 -0.54 17.06 -10.53
N GLU A 221 -0.32 15.81 -10.09
CA GLU A 221 0.88 15.34 -9.39
C GLU A 221 2.17 15.59 -10.17
N LYS A 222 2.13 15.67 -11.51
CA LYS A 222 3.31 15.96 -12.34
C LYS A 222 3.80 17.41 -12.23
N TYR A 223 2.99 18.27 -11.62
CA TYR A 223 3.23 19.71 -11.54
C TYR A 223 3.40 20.21 -10.09
N GLY A 224 3.40 19.31 -9.11
CA GLY A 224 3.47 19.65 -7.70
C GLY A 224 4.01 18.52 -6.81
N ASP A 225 4.07 18.78 -5.51
CA ASP A 225 4.53 17.85 -4.46
C ASP A 225 3.37 17.18 -3.70
N LYS A 226 2.14 17.37 -4.18
CA LYS A 226 0.90 16.97 -3.51
C LYS A 226 0.10 16.02 -4.38
N ALA A 227 -0.56 15.07 -3.74
CA ALA A 227 -1.58 14.27 -4.40
C ALA A 227 -2.81 15.14 -4.73
N PHE A 228 -3.59 14.79 -5.76
CA PHE A 228 -4.76 15.57 -6.19
C PHE A 228 -5.75 15.87 -5.05
N TYR A 229 -5.90 14.93 -4.10
CA TYR A 229 -6.81 15.05 -2.97
C TYR A 229 -6.27 15.92 -1.83
N GLU A 230 -4.99 16.33 -1.85
CA GLU A 230 -4.40 17.19 -0.81
C GLU A 230 -4.59 18.67 -1.13
N TYR A 231 -4.92 19.01 -2.38
CA TYR A 231 -5.34 20.35 -2.78
C TYR A 231 -6.78 20.63 -2.33
N ASP A 232 -7.13 21.91 -2.26
CA ASP A 232 -8.46 22.34 -1.82
C ASP A 232 -9.57 21.73 -2.71
N PRO A 233 -10.63 21.15 -2.11
CA PRO A 233 -11.75 20.62 -2.88
C PRO A 233 -12.40 21.70 -3.73
N ILE A 234 -12.78 21.36 -4.97
CA ILE A 234 -13.45 22.29 -5.89
C ILE A 234 -14.97 22.34 -5.65
N GLY A 235 -15.51 21.38 -4.90
CA GLY A 235 -16.94 21.28 -4.62
C GLY A 235 -17.28 20.01 -3.83
N TYR A 236 -18.58 19.72 -3.73
CA TYR A 236 -19.11 18.52 -3.07
C TYR A 236 -20.40 18.02 -3.74
N VAL A 237 -20.75 16.77 -3.46
CA VAL A 237 -21.97 16.10 -3.91
C VAL A 237 -22.99 16.06 -2.78
N THR A 238 -24.27 16.33 -3.07
CA THR A 238 -25.37 16.21 -2.11
C THR A 238 -26.03 14.82 -2.17
N ALA A 239 -26.85 14.49 -1.16
CA ALA A 239 -27.63 13.25 -1.14
C ALA A 239 -28.62 13.11 -2.31
N SER A 240 -28.96 14.20 -3.00
CA SER A 240 -29.82 14.18 -4.21
C SER A 240 -29.03 13.92 -5.50
N GLY A 241 -27.71 13.81 -5.43
CA GLY A 241 -26.81 13.73 -6.58
C GLY A 241 -26.38 15.09 -7.13
N SER A 242 -26.90 16.20 -6.60
CA SER A 242 -26.52 17.55 -7.04
C SER A 242 -25.06 17.84 -6.73
N VAL A 243 -24.34 18.41 -7.67
CA VAL A 243 -22.98 18.90 -7.45
C VAL A 243 -22.99 20.40 -7.19
N ILE A 244 -22.37 20.81 -6.08
CA ILE A 244 -22.19 22.21 -5.71
C ILE A 244 -20.70 22.53 -5.77
N LEU A 245 -20.32 23.42 -6.68
CA LEU A 245 -18.95 23.92 -6.80
C LEU A 245 -18.74 25.12 -5.87
N TYR A 246 -17.55 25.21 -5.27
CA TYR A 246 -17.16 26.36 -4.45
C TYR A 246 -16.83 27.58 -5.29
N ASP A 247 -16.93 28.76 -4.68
CA ASP A 247 -16.78 30.02 -5.41
C ASP A 247 -15.34 30.27 -5.88
N HIS A 248 -14.32 29.88 -5.09
CA HIS A 248 -12.93 29.99 -5.53
C HIS A 248 -12.69 29.27 -6.86
N TYR A 249 -13.14 28.01 -6.98
CA TYR A 249 -13.03 27.23 -8.22
C TYR A 249 -13.76 27.91 -9.39
N LYS A 250 -14.99 28.38 -9.18
CA LYS A 250 -15.76 29.05 -10.24
C LYS A 250 -15.01 30.27 -10.75
N THR A 251 -14.47 31.08 -9.86
CA THR A 251 -13.72 32.30 -10.20
C THR A 251 -12.44 31.98 -10.95
N GLU A 252 -11.61 31.07 -10.42
CA GLU A 252 -10.32 30.69 -11.00
C GLU A 252 -10.49 30.00 -12.35
N PHE A 253 -11.43 29.06 -12.46
CA PHE A 253 -11.67 28.33 -13.70
C PHE A 253 -12.17 29.28 -14.81
N VAL A 254 -13.12 30.17 -14.53
CA VAL A 254 -13.61 31.13 -15.53
C VAL A 254 -12.52 32.11 -15.97
N ASN A 255 -11.61 32.48 -15.07
CA ASN A 255 -10.47 33.34 -15.41
C ASN A 255 -9.47 32.64 -16.36
N ALA A 256 -9.30 31.33 -16.25
CA ALA A 256 -8.32 30.57 -17.03
C ALA A 256 -8.80 29.14 -17.36
N PRO A 257 -9.85 28.97 -18.19
CA PRO A 257 -10.53 27.68 -18.36
C PRO A 257 -9.67 26.58 -18.99
N THR A 258 -8.60 26.94 -19.70
CA THR A 258 -7.65 26.02 -20.33
C THR A 258 -6.34 25.86 -19.56
N LYS A 259 -6.21 26.51 -18.40
CA LYS A 259 -4.98 26.51 -17.57
C LYS A 259 -5.27 26.34 -16.08
N TYR A 260 -6.48 25.94 -15.73
CA TYR A 260 -6.84 25.72 -14.34
C TYR A 260 -5.93 24.64 -13.73
N MET A 261 -5.45 24.91 -12.52
CA MET A 261 -4.67 23.99 -11.70
C MET A 261 -5.17 24.13 -10.26
N PRO A 262 -5.42 23.04 -9.52
CA PRO A 262 -5.82 23.14 -8.13
C PRO A 262 -4.68 23.71 -7.25
N SER A 263 -5.05 24.38 -6.17
CA SER A 263 -4.14 25.07 -5.24
C SER A 263 -4.54 24.82 -3.78
N ASP A 264 -3.56 24.99 -2.87
CA ASP A 264 -3.79 25.18 -1.44
C ASP A 264 -3.83 26.69 -1.19
N HIS A 265 -5.02 27.24 -0.93
CA HIS A 265 -5.21 28.67 -0.70
C HIS A 265 -4.78 29.13 0.69
N GLY A 266 -4.30 28.21 1.55
CA GLY A 266 -3.93 28.51 2.92
C GLY A 266 -5.15 28.86 3.79
N TYR A 267 -6.31 28.27 3.49
CA TYR A 267 -7.50 28.47 4.31
C TYR A 267 -7.23 28.08 5.77
N PRO A 268 -7.80 28.80 6.75
CA PRO A 268 -7.60 28.48 8.17
C PRO A 268 -8.46 27.30 8.64
N THR A 269 -9.48 26.92 7.88
CA THR A 269 -10.47 25.91 8.24
C THR A 269 -10.62 24.86 7.16
N MET A 270 -10.89 23.63 7.57
CA MET A 270 -11.15 22.51 6.67
C MET A 270 -12.43 22.76 5.87
N ALA A 271 -12.46 22.31 4.62
CA ALA A 271 -13.65 22.36 3.79
C ALA A 271 -14.85 21.64 4.46
N GLN A 272 -16.05 22.13 4.22
CA GLN A 272 -17.32 21.58 4.71
C GLN A 272 -18.33 21.47 3.56
N PRO A 273 -19.12 20.39 3.45
CA PRO A 273 -20.06 20.15 2.35
C PRO A 273 -21.30 21.06 2.41
N THR A 274 -21.07 22.36 2.35
CA THR A 274 -22.05 23.45 2.38
C THR A 274 -21.65 24.52 1.37
N PRO A 275 -22.56 25.34 0.82
CA PRO A 275 -22.21 26.29 -0.24
C PRO A 275 -21.14 27.32 0.15
N THR A 276 -21.04 27.69 1.43
CA THR A 276 -20.05 28.64 1.97
C THR A 276 -18.87 27.97 2.64
N GLY A 277 -18.83 26.63 2.65
CA GLY A 277 -17.84 25.83 3.38
C GLY A 277 -16.53 25.61 2.62
N GLN A 278 -16.10 26.54 1.78
CA GLN A 278 -14.78 26.43 1.14
C GLN A 278 -13.68 26.44 2.21
N GLY A 279 -12.65 25.63 2.02
CA GLY A 279 -11.60 25.43 3.01
C GLY A 279 -10.52 24.49 2.50
N TYR A 280 -9.55 24.18 3.34
CA TYR A 280 -8.47 23.28 2.97
C TYR A 280 -8.95 21.82 2.91
N SER A 281 -8.24 20.98 2.15
CA SER A 281 -8.59 19.56 2.03
C SER A 281 -8.59 18.82 3.36
N PRO A 282 -9.61 17.97 3.65
CA PRO A 282 -9.54 17.07 4.80
C PRO A 282 -8.33 16.11 4.75
N TYR A 283 -7.74 15.90 3.56
CA TYR A 283 -6.61 14.99 3.36
C TYR A 283 -5.24 15.66 3.39
N ARG A 284 -5.17 16.92 3.79
CA ARG A 284 -3.89 17.55 4.10
C ARG A 284 -3.24 16.79 5.27
N PRO A 285 -1.98 16.32 5.14
CA PRO A 285 -1.28 15.65 6.23
C PRO A 285 -1.30 16.50 7.51
N LEU A 286 -1.57 15.86 8.65
CA LEU A 286 -1.69 16.56 9.92
C LEU A 286 -0.29 16.95 10.43
N SER A 287 -0.19 18.11 11.07
CA SER A 287 1.06 18.48 11.74
C SER A 287 1.31 17.59 12.94
N SER A 288 2.52 17.01 13.01
CA SER A 288 2.91 16.06 14.06
C SER A 288 3.25 16.70 15.41
N SER A 289 3.27 18.02 15.51
CA SER A 289 4.21 18.73 16.39
C SER A 289 3.65 19.30 17.70
N SER A 290 2.36 19.19 18.02
CA SER A 290 1.87 19.74 19.29
C SER A 290 2.21 18.82 20.46
N THR A 291 3.01 19.33 21.39
CA THR A 291 3.22 18.75 22.72
C THR A 291 2.36 19.44 23.79
N GLU A 292 1.69 20.52 23.41
CA GLU A 292 0.82 21.29 24.31
C GLU A 292 -0.51 20.56 24.54
N PRO A 293 -1.12 20.72 25.73
CA PRO A 293 -2.45 20.17 26.00
C PRO A 293 -3.50 20.71 25.01
N ALA A 294 -4.39 19.83 24.57
CA ALA A 294 -5.54 20.20 23.76
C ALA A 294 -6.59 20.97 24.57
N SER A 295 -7.60 21.50 23.88
CA SER A 295 -8.80 22.07 24.51
C SER A 295 -9.51 21.03 25.42
N GLU A 296 -10.24 21.47 26.44
CA GLU A 296 -10.97 20.54 27.33
C GLU A 296 -11.95 19.63 26.58
N GLU A 297 -12.57 20.13 25.51
CA GLU A 297 -13.48 19.39 24.64
C GLU A 297 -12.76 18.28 23.87
N ASP A 298 -11.59 18.59 23.29
CA ASP A 298 -10.76 17.60 22.61
C ASP A 298 -10.25 16.55 23.59
N GLN A 299 -9.80 16.97 24.77
CA GLN A 299 -9.36 16.04 25.82
C GLN A 299 -10.48 15.09 26.23
N LYS A 300 -11.71 15.60 26.40
CA LYS A 300 -12.88 14.78 26.71
C LYS A 300 -13.17 13.79 25.59
N THR A 301 -13.12 14.24 24.33
CA THR A 301 -13.36 13.39 23.15
C THR A 301 -12.36 12.23 23.09
N PHE A 302 -11.07 12.51 23.31
CA PHE A 302 -10.05 11.47 23.38
C PHE A 302 -10.35 10.44 24.48
N LYS A 303 -10.67 10.91 25.69
CA LYS A 303 -10.99 10.07 26.87
C LYS A 303 -12.17 9.15 26.62
N ASP A 304 -13.24 9.66 26.04
CA ASP A 304 -14.43 8.87 25.76
C ASP A 304 -14.10 7.76 24.73
N ASN A 305 -13.42 8.13 23.64
CA ASN A 305 -13.12 7.22 22.54
C ASN A 305 -12.09 6.14 22.91
N ILE A 306 -11.04 6.46 23.67
CA ILE A 306 -10.06 5.44 24.11
C ILE A 306 -10.72 4.40 25.03
N ASN A 307 -11.70 4.80 25.85
CA ASN A 307 -12.45 3.88 26.70
C ASN A 307 -13.44 3.01 25.91
N ILE A 308 -14.02 3.53 24.83
CA ILE A 308 -14.79 2.72 23.87
C ILE A 308 -13.89 1.67 23.24
N ILE A 309 -12.71 2.05 22.75
CA ILE A 309 -11.72 1.13 22.17
C ILE A 309 -11.32 0.05 23.19
N LYS A 310 -11.01 0.43 24.43
CA LYS A 310 -10.73 -0.52 25.52
C LYS A 310 -11.87 -1.52 25.74
N SER A 311 -13.11 -1.04 25.74
CA SER A 311 -14.29 -1.87 26.00
C SER A 311 -14.54 -2.86 24.87
N ASN A 312 -14.37 -2.42 23.61
CA ASN A 312 -14.54 -3.25 22.43
C ASN A 312 -13.38 -4.24 22.21
N ASN A 313 -12.18 -3.92 22.73
CA ASN A 313 -10.96 -4.72 22.57
C ASN A 313 -10.42 -5.17 23.95
N SER A 314 -11.26 -5.82 24.75
CA SER A 314 -10.93 -6.21 26.13
C SER A 314 -9.72 -7.15 26.27
N SER A 315 -9.43 -7.96 25.24
CA SER A 315 -8.24 -8.82 25.17
C SER A 315 -6.97 -8.06 24.81
N GLY A 316 -7.07 -6.77 24.48
CA GLY A 316 -5.98 -5.98 23.93
C GLY A 316 -5.74 -6.25 22.44
N PHE A 317 -4.62 -5.75 21.94
CA PHE A 317 -4.15 -5.92 20.57
C PHE A 317 -2.89 -6.77 20.51
N LYS A 318 -2.64 -7.37 19.35
CA LYS A 318 -1.38 -8.04 19.04
C LYS A 318 -0.80 -7.50 17.74
N TYR A 319 0.53 -7.54 17.64
CA TYR A 319 1.24 -7.12 16.44
C TYR A 319 2.52 -7.93 16.26
N ARG A 320 2.80 -8.31 15.03
CA ARG A 320 4.08 -8.86 14.57
C ARG A 320 4.42 -8.21 13.24
N ASN A 321 5.68 -7.82 13.05
CA ASN A 321 6.08 -7.18 11.83
C ASN A 321 6.30 -8.20 10.70
N TYR A 322 5.33 -8.32 9.81
CA TYR A 322 5.37 -9.16 8.62
C TYR A 322 5.87 -8.43 7.36
N SER A 323 6.48 -7.25 7.47
CA SER A 323 6.89 -6.47 6.29
C SER A 323 7.86 -7.20 5.36
N GLY A 324 8.63 -8.14 5.89
CA GLY A 324 9.50 -9.01 5.10
C GLY A 324 8.77 -10.09 4.30
N TYR A 325 7.49 -10.34 4.57
CA TYR A 325 6.73 -11.34 3.83
C TYR A 325 6.24 -10.75 2.51
N MET A 326 6.78 -11.24 1.40
CA MET A 326 6.38 -10.80 0.06
C MET A 326 5.72 -11.95 -0.70
N VAL A 327 4.46 -11.77 -1.09
CA VAL A 327 3.74 -12.67 -2.00
C VAL A 327 3.66 -11.97 -3.35
N ASP A 328 4.40 -12.48 -4.33
CA ASP A 328 4.14 -12.18 -5.73
C ASP A 328 3.82 -13.48 -6.44
N SER A 329 2.52 -13.83 -6.50
CA SER A 329 1.91 -14.88 -7.32
C SER A 329 2.89 -15.78 -8.09
N LYS A 330 3.45 -16.83 -7.45
CA LYS A 330 4.44 -17.78 -8.01
C LYS A 330 5.72 -17.22 -8.64
N ASN A 331 5.88 -15.91 -8.70
CA ASN A 331 7.07 -15.23 -9.21
C ASN A 331 8.23 -15.34 -8.22
N GLN A 332 9.43 -15.11 -8.74
CA GLN A 332 10.65 -15.11 -7.96
C GLN A 332 10.78 -13.80 -7.17
N LEU A 333 11.13 -13.91 -5.89
CA LEU A 333 11.51 -12.82 -5.01
C LEU A 333 12.79 -12.16 -5.51
N ASP A 334 12.80 -10.83 -5.55
CA ASP A 334 14.05 -10.07 -5.62
C ASP A 334 14.74 -10.14 -4.24
N LEU A 335 15.63 -11.12 -4.08
CA LEU A 335 16.32 -11.37 -2.82
C LEU A 335 17.28 -10.24 -2.43
N ASP A 336 17.89 -9.58 -3.41
CA ASP A 336 18.79 -8.45 -3.13
C ASP A 336 18.00 -7.26 -2.60
N LEU A 337 16.83 -6.98 -3.19
CA LEU A 337 15.90 -5.99 -2.68
C LEU A 337 15.44 -6.36 -1.26
N TRP A 338 15.05 -7.62 -1.03
CA TRP A 338 14.63 -8.09 0.30
C TRP A 338 15.74 -7.91 1.35
N LYS A 339 16.97 -8.32 1.04
CA LYS A 339 18.13 -8.14 1.93
C LYS A 339 18.43 -6.66 2.18
N SER A 340 18.34 -5.82 1.14
CA SER A 340 18.55 -4.37 1.27
C SER A 340 17.50 -3.68 2.14
N GLY A 341 16.28 -4.25 2.22
CA GLY A 341 15.22 -3.80 3.10
C GLY A 341 15.42 -4.16 4.58
N ASN A 342 16.44 -4.96 4.91
CA ASN A 342 16.79 -5.37 6.27
C ASN A 342 15.59 -6.00 7.03
N TYR A 343 14.83 -6.85 6.34
CA TYR A 343 13.62 -7.46 6.89
C TYR A 343 13.88 -8.62 7.85
N GLY A 344 15.10 -9.16 7.85
CA GLY A 344 15.47 -10.29 8.70
C GLY A 344 15.30 -10.00 10.20
N GLY A 345 14.68 -10.92 10.91
CA GLY A 345 14.46 -10.89 12.35
C GLY A 345 13.31 -10.01 12.81
N LEU A 346 12.69 -9.20 11.93
CA LEU A 346 11.61 -8.29 12.31
C LEU A 346 10.36 -9.03 12.80
N SER A 347 10.11 -10.24 12.30
CA SER A 347 8.95 -11.03 12.69
C SER A 347 9.19 -11.87 13.95
N LEU A 348 10.39 -11.87 14.55
CA LEU A 348 10.68 -12.67 15.75
C LEU A 348 9.90 -12.21 16.99
N LYS A 349 9.57 -10.92 17.07
CA LYS A 349 8.92 -10.33 18.25
C LYS A 349 7.40 -10.27 18.08
N LEU A 350 6.69 -10.81 19.06
CA LEU A 350 5.26 -10.58 19.25
C LEU A 350 5.07 -9.46 20.27
N TYR A 351 4.32 -8.44 19.87
CA TYR A 351 3.91 -7.36 20.75
C TYR A 351 2.47 -7.60 21.16
N THR A 352 2.20 -7.56 22.47
CA THR A 352 0.84 -7.61 23.02
C THR A 352 0.58 -6.34 23.81
N TYR A 353 -0.51 -5.65 23.48
CA TYR A 353 -0.92 -4.37 24.06
C TYR A 353 -2.21 -4.56 24.85
N THR A 354 -2.17 -4.46 26.16
CA THR A 354 -3.36 -4.62 27.02
C THR A 354 -3.69 -3.31 27.72
N PHE A 355 -4.98 -2.98 27.75
CA PHE A 355 -5.47 -1.83 28.52
C PHE A 355 -5.63 -2.20 29.99
N GLU A 356 -5.03 -1.41 30.87
CA GLU A 356 -5.19 -1.51 32.32
C GLU A 356 -6.09 -0.38 32.84
N ASN A 357 -6.36 -0.37 34.14
CA ASN A 357 -7.06 0.77 34.75
C ASN A 357 -6.08 1.94 34.85
N GLY A 358 -6.56 3.14 34.52
CA GLY A 358 -5.74 4.34 34.51
C GLY A 358 -5.13 4.62 35.88
N THR A 359 -3.85 4.97 35.90
CA THR A 359 -3.15 5.42 37.10
C THR A 359 -2.53 6.80 36.90
N GLY A 360 -2.26 7.52 37.99
CA GLY A 360 -1.56 8.82 37.92
C GLY A 360 -2.48 10.01 37.66
N THR A 361 -2.07 10.88 36.73
CA THR A 361 -2.61 12.25 36.52
C THR A 361 -4.02 12.30 35.94
N ASP A 362 -4.45 11.27 35.21
CA ASP A 362 -5.82 11.16 34.72
C ASP A 362 -6.32 9.72 34.76
N VAL A 363 -6.97 9.37 35.86
CA VAL A 363 -7.50 8.01 36.12
C VAL A 363 -8.59 7.56 35.14
N ASN A 364 -9.13 8.46 34.32
CA ASN A 364 -10.16 8.16 33.34
C ASN A 364 -9.58 7.73 31.98
N VAL A 365 -8.27 7.80 31.80
CA VAL A 365 -7.59 7.28 30.60
C VAL A 365 -6.90 5.97 30.97
N PRO A 366 -7.11 4.88 30.22
CA PRO A 366 -6.48 3.62 30.55
C PRO A 366 -4.97 3.66 30.34
N ASP A 367 -4.23 3.00 31.22
CA ASP A 367 -2.82 2.71 31.01
C ASP A 367 -2.69 1.62 29.93
N ILE A 368 -1.59 1.62 29.18
CA ILE A 368 -1.30 0.62 28.14
C ILE A 368 -0.07 -0.16 28.56
N LYS A 369 -0.27 -1.44 28.83
CA LYS A 369 0.80 -2.39 29.08
C LYS A 369 1.21 -3.05 27.77
N VAL A 370 2.50 -3.02 27.48
CA VAL A 370 3.14 -3.63 26.31
C VAL A 370 4.00 -4.78 26.80
N VAL A 371 3.71 -5.98 26.30
CA VAL A 371 4.52 -7.18 26.51
C VAL A 371 5.14 -7.56 25.17
N VAL A 372 6.46 -7.71 25.16
CA VAL A 372 7.21 -8.17 24.00
C VAL A 372 7.74 -9.57 24.28
N GLU A 373 7.34 -10.53 23.45
CA GLU A 373 7.79 -11.91 23.53
C GLU A 373 8.65 -12.23 22.30
N THR A 374 9.87 -12.69 22.53
CA THR A 374 10.76 -13.12 21.46
C THR A 374 10.53 -14.61 21.20
N TYR A 375 10.25 -14.96 19.96
CA TYR A 375 9.99 -16.34 19.57
C TYR A 375 11.16 -17.28 19.95
N ASN A 376 10.84 -18.44 20.54
CA ASN A 376 11.81 -19.40 21.08
C ASN A 376 12.80 -18.84 22.14
N ASN A 377 12.46 -17.73 22.80
CA ASN A 377 13.28 -17.16 23.87
C ASN A 377 12.39 -16.57 24.99
N ASP A 378 11.81 -17.43 25.80
CA ASP A 378 10.94 -17.04 26.92
C ASP A 378 11.66 -16.16 27.95
N SER A 379 12.99 -16.27 28.07
CA SER A 379 13.80 -15.44 28.96
C SER A 379 13.97 -13.98 28.49
N ALA A 380 13.68 -13.68 27.22
CA ALA A 380 13.77 -12.34 26.64
C ALA A 380 12.43 -11.57 26.67
N ARG A 381 11.52 -11.95 27.56
CA ARG A 381 10.24 -11.27 27.73
C ARG A 381 10.44 -9.88 28.35
N GLU A 382 10.04 -8.85 27.61
CA GLU A 382 10.08 -7.45 28.06
C GLU A 382 8.65 -6.98 28.40
N GLU A 383 8.50 -6.21 29.47
CA GLU A 383 7.21 -5.68 29.90
C GLU A 383 7.35 -4.21 30.31
N LYS A 384 6.50 -3.36 29.75
CA LYS A 384 6.45 -1.93 30.05
C LYS A 384 5.00 -1.49 30.17
N THR A 385 4.72 -0.57 31.09
CA THR A 385 3.40 0.05 31.22
C THR A 385 3.53 1.55 31.04
N TYR A 386 2.67 2.10 30.19
CA TYR A 386 2.64 3.51 29.84
C TYR A 386 1.34 4.13 30.34
N LYS A 387 1.43 5.26 31.04
CA LYS A 387 0.30 6.05 31.51
C LYS A 387 0.21 7.36 30.72
N VAL A 388 -0.97 7.96 30.65
CA VAL A 388 -1.15 9.22 29.92
C VAL A 388 -0.36 10.36 30.59
N LYS A 389 0.43 11.09 29.79
CA LYS A 389 1.15 12.30 30.20
C LYS A 389 0.40 13.56 29.81
N THR A 390 0.01 13.65 28.54
CA THR A 390 -0.76 14.80 28.02
C THR A 390 -1.58 14.37 26.80
N ILE A 391 -2.78 14.92 26.67
CA ILE A 391 -3.62 14.74 25.49
C ILE A 391 -3.44 15.97 24.62
N THR A 392 -2.95 15.79 23.40
CA THR A 392 -2.50 16.87 22.51
C THR A 392 -3.49 17.16 21.38
N SER A 393 -4.48 16.28 21.17
CA SER A 393 -5.67 16.53 20.35
C SER A 393 -6.80 15.55 20.71
N LYS A 394 -7.96 15.68 20.07
CA LYS A 394 -9.10 14.74 20.22
C LYS A 394 -8.80 13.29 19.82
N TYR A 395 -7.71 13.05 19.09
CA TYR A 395 -7.31 11.72 18.61
C TYR A 395 -5.85 11.38 18.98
N LYS A 396 -5.13 12.19 19.75
CA LYS A 396 -3.70 11.97 20.02
C LYS A 396 -3.35 12.32 21.46
N ALA A 397 -2.55 11.45 22.08
CA ALA A 397 -1.97 11.70 23.38
C ALA A 397 -0.54 11.17 23.46
N ILE A 398 0.22 11.77 24.36
CA ILE A 398 1.56 11.34 24.74
C ILE A 398 1.40 10.54 26.03
N TYR A 399 1.98 9.34 26.05
CA TYR A 399 2.07 8.49 27.21
C TYR A 399 3.54 8.43 27.66
N GLU A 400 3.77 8.26 28.97
CA GLU A 400 5.09 8.07 29.54
C GLU A 400 5.19 6.70 30.23
N ASN A 401 6.37 6.07 30.14
CA ASN A 401 6.63 4.82 30.84
C ASN A 401 6.62 5.08 32.36
N ILE A 402 5.90 4.23 33.10
CA ILE A 402 5.80 4.32 34.56
C ILE A 402 7.16 4.14 35.24
N THR A 403 8.06 3.31 34.70
CA THR A 403 9.37 3.05 35.29
C THR A 403 10.46 4.03 34.84
N ASP A 404 10.33 4.61 33.64
CA ASP A 404 11.24 5.63 33.10
C ASP A 404 10.44 6.76 32.41
N PRO A 405 10.08 7.83 33.13
CA PRO A 405 9.27 8.91 32.58
C PRO A 405 9.88 9.68 31.40
N ASN A 406 11.18 9.49 31.10
CA ASN A 406 11.81 10.07 29.91
C ASN A 406 11.48 9.27 28.64
N GLU A 407 11.09 8.01 28.78
CA GLU A 407 10.61 7.18 27.70
C GLU A 407 9.12 7.50 27.44
N THR A 408 8.86 8.27 26.38
CA THR A 408 7.51 8.62 25.96
C THR A 408 7.13 7.95 24.65
N VAL A 409 5.85 7.62 24.51
CA VAL A 409 5.26 7.09 23.28
C VAL A 409 4.06 7.92 22.88
N THR A 410 3.82 8.02 21.58
CA THR A 410 2.59 8.61 21.05
C THR A 410 1.54 7.53 20.90
N VAL A 411 0.33 7.79 21.39
CA VAL A 411 -0.83 6.94 21.16
C VAL A 411 -1.89 7.77 20.46
N SER A 412 -2.34 7.28 19.31
CA SER A 412 -3.38 7.94 18.53
C SER A 412 -4.56 7.03 18.31
N LEU A 413 -5.76 7.60 18.35
CA LEU A 413 -6.99 6.93 17.98
C LEU A 413 -7.07 6.91 16.46
N ILE A 414 -7.26 5.72 15.89
CA ILE A 414 -7.32 5.52 14.44
C ILE A 414 -8.43 4.52 14.10
N LYS A 415 -8.73 4.40 12.81
CA LYS A 415 -9.50 3.29 12.27
C LYS A 415 -8.61 2.37 11.46
N VAL A 416 -8.72 1.08 11.70
CA VAL A 416 -8.10 0.01 10.90
C VAL A 416 -9.23 -0.89 10.42
N ASN A 417 -9.33 -1.11 9.10
CA ASN A 417 -10.42 -1.89 8.51
C ASN A 417 -11.83 -1.41 8.95
N ASN A 418 -12.02 -0.09 9.04
CA ASN A 418 -13.23 0.59 9.55
C ASN A 418 -13.59 0.32 11.02
N LYS A 419 -12.71 -0.33 11.80
CA LYS A 419 -12.88 -0.59 13.23
C LYS A 419 -12.02 0.36 14.06
N ASP A 420 -12.55 0.80 15.19
CA ASP A 420 -11.83 1.69 16.10
C ASP A 420 -10.64 0.95 16.71
N SER A 421 -9.47 1.59 16.64
CA SER A 421 -8.21 1.04 17.12
C SER A 421 -7.26 2.16 17.56
N ILE A 422 -6.02 1.79 17.89
CA ILE A 422 -4.95 2.73 18.20
C ILE A 422 -3.74 2.56 17.28
N SER A 423 -3.04 3.66 17.02
CA SER A 423 -1.64 3.68 16.63
C SER A 423 -0.81 3.77 17.90
N PHE A 424 0.12 2.85 18.09
CA PHE A 424 1.11 2.92 19.17
C PHE A 424 2.48 3.24 18.58
N ASN A 425 2.94 4.47 18.80
CA ASN A 425 4.21 5.01 18.32
C ASN A 425 4.42 4.81 16.81
N GLY A 426 3.42 5.18 16.00
CA GLY A 426 3.42 4.99 14.55
C GLY A 426 2.83 3.66 14.07
N THR A 427 2.78 2.65 14.94
CA THR A 427 2.32 1.31 14.57
C THR A 427 0.80 1.19 14.71
N SER A 428 0.09 1.10 13.59
CA SER A 428 -1.35 0.80 13.59
C SER A 428 -1.61 -0.62 14.10
N LEU A 429 -2.43 -0.76 15.14
CA LEU A 429 -2.80 -2.07 15.68
C LEU A 429 -4.08 -2.54 14.99
N ASP A 430 -4.09 -3.73 14.41
CA ASP A 430 -5.27 -4.29 13.76
C ASP A 430 -6.12 -5.07 14.78
N PRO A 431 -7.40 -4.70 15.02
CA PRO A 431 -8.29 -5.46 15.89
C PRO A 431 -8.50 -6.91 15.44
N ASP A 432 -8.37 -7.19 14.15
CA ASP A 432 -8.57 -8.51 13.56
C ASP A 432 -7.24 -9.27 13.34
N PHE A 433 -6.15 -8.79 13.94
CA PHE A 433 -4.83 -9.39 13.76
C PHE A 433 -4.82 -10.87 14.16
N ILE A 434 -4.28 -11.70 13.26
CA ILE A 434 -4.02 -13.12 13.49
C ILE A 434 -2.51 -13.32 13.57
N ASP A 435 -2.04 -13.87 14.69
CA ASP A 435 -0.62 -14.25 14.82
C ASP A 435 -0.38 -15.62 14.17
N TYR A 436 0.30 -15.61 13.03
CA TYR A 436 0.83 -16.81 12.39
C TYR A 436 2.20 -17.22 12.98
N GLY A 437 2.81 -16.40 13.84
CA GLY A 437 4.20 -16.58 14.28
C GLY A 437 5.20 -16.08 13.23
N PRO A 438 6.52 -16.17 13.48
CA PRO A 438 7.51 -15.59 12.57
C PRO A 438 7.45 -16.16 11.15
N ILE A 439 7.91 -15.37 10.17
CA ILE A 439 8.09 -15.83 8.79
C ILE A 439 9.19 -16.89 8.73
N PHE A 440 9.18 -17.70 7.67
CA PHE A 440 10.08 -18.85 7.54
C PHE A 440 11.57 -18.51 7.78
N THR A 441 12.08 -17.46 7.14
CA THR A 441 13.49 -17.07 7.25
C THR A 441 13.90 -16.77 8.68
N ASP A 442 13.04 -16.10 9.44
CA ASP A 442 13.31 -15.75 10.84
C ASP A 442 13.32 -16.98 11.75
N ARG A 443 12.53 -18.01 11.42
CA ARG A 443 12.49 -19.29 12.16
C ARG A 443 13.80 -20.05 12.06
N VAL A 444 14.42 -20.04 10.88
CA VAL A 444 15.62 -20.83 10.57
C VAL A 444 16.92 -20.02 10.66
N ALA A 445 16.83 -18.70 10.87
CA ALA A 445 17.95 -17.79 10.92
C ALA A 445 19.07 -18.26 11.86
N GLY A 446 20.25 -18.52 11.30
CA GLY A 446 21.45 -18.95 11.99
C GLY A 446 21.37 -20.36 12.60
N LEU A 447 20.36 -21.16 12.27
CA LEU A 447 20.19 -22.49 12.84
C LEU A 447 20.94 -23.57 12.06
N THR A 448 21.32 -24.62 12.79
CA THR A 448 21.85 -25.86 12.25
C THR A 448 20.94 -27.01 12.63
N PHE A 449 20.68 -27.91 11.67
CA PHE A 449 19.94 -29.14 11.90
C PHE A 449 20.80 -30.32 11.45
N THR A 450 20.87 -31.39 12.24
CA THR A 450 21.60 -32.62 11.93
C THR A 450 20.76 -33.88 12.12
N ASN A 451 21.05 -34.92 11.33
CA ASN A 451 20.56 -36.28 11.52
C ASN A 451 21.65 -37.28 11.09
N SER A 452 22.36 -37.80 12.09
CA SER A 452 23.38 -38.84 11.94
C SER A 452 22.86 -40.26 12.17
N GLU A 453 21.62 -40.40 12.65
CA GLU A 453 21.05 -41.70 13.02
C GLU A 453 20.25 -42.35 11.88
N SER A 454 19.54 -41.55 11.08
CA SER A 454 18.71 -42.04 9.99
C SER A 454 19.55 -42.44 8.76
N LYS A 455 19.21 -43.61 8.21
CA LYS A 455 19.72 -44.07 6.90
C LYS A 455 18.58 -44.11 5.90
N TYR A 456 18.74 -43.38 4.80
CA TYR A 456 17.77 -43.31 3.71
C TYR A 456 18.23 -44.20 2.56
N TYR A 457 17.43 -45.20 2.20
CA TYR A 457 17.78 -46.17 1.15
C TYR A 457 17.17 -45.77 -0.19
N PHE A 458 18.02 -45.60 -1.21
CA PHE A 458 17.64 -45.20 -2.57
C PHE A 458 17.77 -46.37 -3.57
N PHE A 459 17.05 -46.28 -4.71
CA PHE A 459 17.15 -47.26 -5.80
C PHE A 459 18.60 -47.40 -6.28
N LEU A 460 19.02 -48.63 -6.62
CA LEU A 460 20.40 -49.01 -6.99
C LEU A 460 21.43 -49.01 -5.85
N ALA A 461 20.97 -49.26 -4.61
CA ALA A 461 21.82 -49.53 -3.44
C ALA A 461 22.70 -48.35 -2.98
N GLN A 462 22.14 -47.15 -3.06
CA GLN A 462 22.68 -45.97 -2.41
C GLN A 462 22.03 -45.78 -1.04
N THR A 463 22.81 -45.36 -0.05
CA THR A 463 22.32 -45.01 1.30
C THR A 463 22.79 -43.60 1.65
N ILE A 464 21.85 -42.71 1.99
CA ILE A 464 22.14 -41.37 2.48
C ILE A 464 22.11 -41.37 4.01
N TYR A 465 23.09 -40.72 4.64
CA TYR A 465 23.19 -40.55 6.09
C TYR A 465 23.96 -39.26 6.43
N ASP A 466 24.05 -38.91 7.72
CA ASP A 466 24.71 -37.68 8.20
C ASP A 466 24.18 -36.40 7.51
N VAL A 467 22.85 -36.27 7.46
CA VAL A 467 22.18 -35.12 6.86
C VAL A 467 22.41 -33.88 7.74
N LYS A 468 22.79 -32.76 7.13
CA LYS A 468 23.00 -31.48 7.82
C LYS A 468 22.47 -30.31 7.01
N TYR A 469 21.71 -29.44 7.66
CA TYR A 469 21.28 -28.14 7.16
C TYR A 469 21.96 -27.03 7.96
N GLU A 470 22.59 -26.07 7.29
CA GLU A 470 23.23 -24.91 7.91
C GLU A 470 22.67 -23.63 7.28
N PHE A 471 21.83 -22.92 8.02
CA PHE A 471 21.19 -21.68 7.55
C PHE A 471 22.07 -20.45 7.81
N SER A 472 21.97 -19.47 6.91
CA SER A 472 22.60 -18.16 7.06
C SER A 472 22.03 -17.39 8.25
N ALA A 473 22.72 -16.33 8.69
CA ALA A 473 22.30 -15.51 9.83
C ALA A 473 20.92 -14.84 9.66
N ASP A 474 20.48 -14.62 8.42
CA ASP A 474 19.15 -14.08 8.09
C ASP A 474 18.16 -15.15 7.60
N GLY A 475 18.60 -16.42 7.58
CA GLY A 475 17.82 -17.56 7.12
C GLY A 475 17.48 -17.54 5.64
N SER A 476 18.01 -16.60 4.84
CA SER A 476 17.72 -16.50 3.41
C SER A 476 18.48 -17.49 2.54
N GLU A 477 19.50 -18.14 3.09
CA GLU A 477 20.34 -19.13 2.42
C GLU A 477 20.57 -20.32 3.34
N PHE A 478 20.82 -21.49 2.77
CA PHE A 478 21.33 -22.61 3.55
C PHE A 478 22.23 -23.54 2.74
N THR A 479 23.06 -24.28 3.46
CA THR A 479 23.84 -25.38 2.90
C THR A 479 23.25 -26.71 3.38
N LEU A 480 22.86 -27.57 2.44
CA LEU A 480 22.51 -28.97 2.70
C LEU A 480 23.73 -29.82 2.41
N SER A 481 24.12 -30.68 3.35
CA SER A 481 25.14 -31.68 3.11
C SER A 481 24.78 -33.04 3.69
N TYR A 482 25.24 -34.11 3.04
CA TYR A 482 24.99 -35.48 3.46
C TYR A 482 26.05 -36.42 2.89
N MET A 483 26.18 -37.60 3.48
CA MET A 483 27.06 -38.68 3.00
C MET A 483 26.27 -39.66 2.13
N VAL A 484 26.88 -40.10 1.02
CA VAL A 484 26.34 -41.12 0.13
C VAL A 484 27.23 -42.36 0.17
N TYR A 485 26.67 -43.45 0.67
CA TYR A 485 27.23 -44.78 0.52
C TYR A 485 26.68 -45.43 -0.75
N ASN A 486 27.54 -46.06 -1.55
CA ASN A 486 27.15 -46.83 -2.73
C ASN A 486 27.89 -48.18 -2.71
N LEU A 487 27.18 -49.28 -3.01
CA LEU A 487 27.78 -50.62 -3.03
C LEU A 487 29.05 -50.74 -3.90
N PHE A 488 29.23 -49.87 -4.89
CA PHE A 488 30.31 -49.97 -5.88
C PHE A 488 31.36 -48.86 -5.78
N THR A 489 31.19 -47.86 -4.91
CA THR A 489 32.13 -46.72 -4.78
C THR A 489 32.36 -46.36 -3.32
N ALA A 490 33.45 -45.62 -3.05
CA ALA A 490 33.69 -45.10 -1.71
C ALA A 490 32.63 -44.05 -1.33
N ASP A 491 32.41 -43.92 -0.02
CA ASP A 491 31.54 -42.89 0.53
C ASP A 491 32.06 -41.51 0.15
N HIS A 492 31.15 -40.63 -0.25
CA HIS A 492 31.46 -39.25 -0.59
C HIS A 492 30.41 -38.32 0.02
N LYS A 493 30.83 -37.08 0.24
CA LYS A 493 29.98 -36.02 0.76
C LYS A 493 29.40 -35.21 -0.40
N GLU A 494 28.09 -35.09 -0.42
CA GLU A 494 27.39 -34.17 -1.30
C GLU A 494 27.08 -32.86 -0.59
N THR A 495 27.07 -31.75 -1.31
CA THR A 495 26.83 -30.41 -0.73
C THR A 495 26.14 -29.50 -1.73
N TYR A 496 25.01 -28.93 -1.31
CA TYR A 496 24.17 -28.05 -2.12
C TYR A 496 23.96 -26.73 -1.39
N LYS A 497 24.04 -25.63 -2.14
CA LYS A 497 23.79 -24.28 -1.64
C LYS A 497 22.47 -23.77 -2.18
N TYR A 498 21.60 -23.38 -1.27
CA TYR A 498 20.25 -22.92 -1.56
C TYR A 498 20.12 -21.44 -1.19
N ARG A 499 19.35 -20.69 -1.98
CA ARG A 499 18.92 -19.32 -1.67
C ARG A 499 17.40 -19.19 -1.77
N LEU A 500 16.82 -18.32 -0.95
CA LEU A 500 15.38 -18.09 -0.93
C LEU A 500 14.90 -17.60 -2.30
N ALA A 501 13.97 -18.34 -2.89
CA ALA A 501 13.37 -18.01 -4.18
C ALA A 501 12.04 -17.28 -4.00
N ARG A 502 11.21 -17.71 -3.04
CA ARG A 502 9.97 -17.03 -2.65
C ARG A 502 9.43 -17.60 -1.35
N PHE A 503 8.59 -16.83 -0.67
CA PHE A 503 7.72 -17.34 0.38
C PHE A 503 6.58 -18.19 -0.22
N ASP A 504 5.91 -18.97 0.62
CA ASP A 504 4.75 -19.74 0.19
C ASP A 504 3.54 -18.82 -0.15
N ASP A 505 2.46 -19.39 -0.67
CA ASP A 505 1.34 -18.63 -1.25
C ASP A 505 0.46 -17.88 -0.22
N SER A 506 0.62 -18.12 1.09
CA SER A 506 -0.08 -17.38 2.15
C SER A 506 0.66 -17.30 3.49
N LEU A 507 0.40 -16.24 4.27
CA LEU A 507 0.97 -16.03 5.62
C LEU A 507 0.65 -17.14 6.62
N SER A 508 -0.40 -17.93 6.37
CA SER A 508 -0.77 -19.12 7.16
C SER A 508 0.08 -20.35 6.84
N GLN A 509 0.99 -20.25 5.86
CA GLN A 509 1.97 -21.26 5.47
C GLN A 509 3.41 -20.79 5.80
N GLN A 510 3.57 -20.01 6.87
CA GLN A 510 4.84 -19.48 7.38
C GLN A 510 5.87 -20.54 7.83
N PHE A 511 5.49 -21.81 7.83
CA PHE A 511 6.38 -22.95 8.12
C PHE A 511 7.09 -23.48 6.89
N THR A 512 6.76 -22.95 5.71
CA THR A 512 7.35 -23.37 4.44
C THR A 512 7.88 -22.19 3.63
N ALA A 513 8.90 -22.47 2.84
CA ALA A 513 9.42 -21.54 1.84
C ALA A 513 10.04 -22.29 0.67
N ILE A 514 10.15 -21.61 -0.48
CA ILE A 514 10.78 -22.17 -1.68
C ILE A 514 12.19 -21.58 -1.79
N TYR A 515 13.16 -22.47 -1.92
CA TYR A 515 14.56 -22.14 -2.18
C TYR A 515 14.97 -22.64 -3.55
N GLU A 516 16.00 -22.04 -4.12
CA GLU A 516 16.60 -22.49 -5.37
C GLU A 516 18.09 -22.80 -5.23
N VAL A 517 18.56 -23.75 -6.03
CA VAL A 517 19.98 -24.06 -6.25
C VAL A 517 20.43 -23.30 -7.51
N PRO A 518 21.22 -22.22 -7.38
CA PRO A 518 21.55 -21.36 -8.54
C PRO A 518 22.36 -22.06 -9.63
N GLU A 519 23.08 -23.13 -9.26
CA GLU A 519 23.95 -23.90 -10.16
C GLU A 519 23.20 -24.92 -11.02
N GLU A 520 21.92 -25.17 -10.73
CA GLU A 520 21.07 -26.10 -11.47
C GLU A 520 20.12 -25.39 -12.45
N SER A 521 19.72 -26.10 -13.50
CA SER A 521 18.86 -25.58 -14.57
C SER A 521 17.58 -26.40 -14.68
N GLY A 522 16.47 -25.75 -15.06
CA GLY A 522 15.17 -26.40 -15.20
C GLY A 522 14.32 -26.31 -13.93
N ASP A 523 13.20 -27.02 -13.92
CA ASP A 523 12.25 -26.99 -12.81
C ASP A 523 12.82 -27.63 -11.53
N ASP A 524 13.84 -28.47 -11.68
CA ASP A 524 14.47 -29.26 -10.62
C ASP A 524 15.32 -28.43 -9.66
N ARG A 525 15.56 -27.16 -9.98
CA ARG A 525 16.38 -26.28 -9.14
C ARG A 525 15.68 -25.80 -7.87
N TYR A 526 14.37 -26.04 -7.70
CA TYR A 526 13.55 -25.41 -6.65
C TYR A 526 13.07 -26.36 -5.55
N GLY A 527 13.55 -26.18 -4.31
CA GLY A 527 13.10 -26.95 -3.15
C GLY A 527 12.13 -26.23 -2.23
N ARG A 528 11.00 -26.88 -1.93
CA ARG A 528 10.19 -26.49 -0.77
C ARG A 528 10.83 -27.04 0.49
N VAL A 529 11.19 -26.14 1.39
CA VAL A 529 11.71 -26.44 2.72
C VAL A 529 10.57 -26.25 3.71
N ASN A 530 10.41 -27.19 4.64
CA ASN A 530 9.41 -27.14 5.69
C ASN A 530 10.07 -27.30 7.06
N VAL A 531 9.57 -26.55 8.03
CA VAL A 531 9.98 -26.64 9.43
C VAL A 531 8.78 -27.09 10.25
N TYR A 532 8.91 -28.22 10.94
CA TYR A 532 7.87 -28.77 11.78
C TYR A 532 7.98 -28.27 13.20
N SER A 533 6.82 -28.11 13.82
CA SER A 533 6.71 -28.04 15.26
C SER A 533 6.00 -29.26 15.84
N GLU A 534 6.64 -29.95 16.78
CA GLU A 534 6.02 -31.06 17.52
C GLU A 534 4.92 -30.59 18.49
N ASN A 535 4.92 -29.30 18.87
CA ASN A 535 4.00 -28.74 19.88
C ASN A 535 3.51 -27.31 19.53
N GLY A 536 3.61 -26.89 18.26
CA GLY A 536 3.28 -25.54 17.81
C GLY A 536 4.19 -24.41 18.33
N LYS A 537 5.32 -24.75 18.96
CA LYS A 537 6.27 -23.79 19.55
C LYS A 537 7.71 -24.02 19.11
N THR A 538 8.19 -25.26 19.07
CA THR A 538 9.61 -25.56 18.82
C THR A 538 9.82 -26.05 17.39
N ASP A 539 10.60 -25.29 16.61
CA ASP A 539 11.04 -25.60 15.25
C ASP A 539 12.13 -26.69 15.29
N ASN A 540 11.73 -27.92 15.64
CA ASN A 540 12.65 -29.01 16.01
C ASN A 540 13.17 -29.81 14.82
N ARG A 541 12.46 -29.79 13.70
CA ARG A 541 12.75 -30.62 12.52
C ARG A 541 12.61 -29.81 11.26
N VAL A 542 13.58 -29.94 10.37
CA VAL A 542 13.51 -29.42 9.00
C VAL A 542 13.47 -30.59 8.02
N ASN A 543 12.74 -30.42 6.92
CA ASN A 543 12.87 -31.30 5.77
C ASN A 543 12.70 -30.53 4.47
N THR A 544 13.07 -31.18 3.38
CA THR A 544 12.92 -30.65 2.01
C THR A 544 12.14 -31.63 1.15
N SER A 545 11.10 -31.18 0.46
CA SER A 545 10.27 -32.04 -0.41
C SER A 545 11.07 -32.54 -1.61
N GLN A 546 10.96 -33.83 -1.94
CA GLN A 546 11.49 -34.43 -3.17
C GLN A 546 10.35 -35.09 -3.96
N VAL A 547 10.15 -34.78 -5.24
CA VAL A 547 9.13 -35.45 -6.09
C VAL A 547 9.83 -36.29 -7.15
N LEU A 548 9.75 -37.63 -7.06
CA LEU A 548 10.29 -38.54 -8.10
C LEU A 548 11.78 -38.29 -8.42
N PHE A 549 12.60 -37.97 -7.41
CA PHE A 549 14.02 -37.57 -7.56
C PHE A 549 14.23 -36.19 -8.23
N TYR A 550 13.18 -35.38 -8.30
CA TYR A 550 13.18 -34.05 -8.89
C TYR A 550 12.56 -33.02 -7.94
N ILE A 551 13.19 -31.85 -7.83
CA ILE A 551 12.67 -30.75 -7.02
C ILE A 551 11.70 -29.90 -7.85
N GLY A 552 10.69 -30.57 -8.45
CA GLY A 552 9.92 -30.02 -9.57
C GLY A 552 8.42 -29.77 -9.32
N ALA A 553 7.92 -29.80 -8.08
CA ALA A 553 6.50 -29.51 -7.84
C ALA A 553 6.19 -28.87 -6.48
N LEU A 554 5.21 -27.96 -6.50
CA LEU A 554 4.57 -27.37 -5.33
C LEU A 554 3.73 -28.44 -4.63
N GLY A 555 4.32 -29.16 -3.68
CA GLY A 555 3.53 -29.92 -2.71
C GLY A 555 2.72 -28.94 -1.84
N THR A 556 1.50 -29.31 -1.45
CA THR A 556 0.77 -28.58 -0.40
C THR A 556 1.41 -28.90 0.96
N ALA A 557 1.13 -28.10 2.00
CA ALA A 557 1.60 -28.39 3.37
C ALA A 557 1.15 -29.79 3.88
N ASP A 558 0.22 -30.43 3.17
CA ASP A 558 -0.55 -31.58 3.62
C ASP A 558 -0.10 -32.92 3.00
N THR A 559 0.94 -32.95 2.16
CA THR A 559 1.39 -34.20 1.53
C THR A 559 2.86 -34.49 1.78
N GLU A 560 3.14 -35.46 2.67
CA GLU A 560 4.47 -36.07 2.90
C GLU A 560 4.90 -37.03 1.76
N ILE A 561 4.19 -37.00 0.62
CA ILE A 561 4.40 -37.94 -0.49
C ILE A 561 5.62 -37.49 -1.28
N GLY A 562 6.77 -38.12 -0.97
CA GLY A 562 8.05 -37.80 -1.58
C GLY A 562 9.11 -37.61 -0.50
N LEU A 563 9.75 -38.72 -0.12
CA LEU A 563 10.66 -38.84 1.03
C LEU A 563 11.72 -37.72 1.04
N GLY A 564 11.53 -36.72 1.90
CA GLY A 564 12.52 -35.67 2.14
C GLY A 564 13.63 -36.16 3.08
N LEU A 565 14.85 -35.65 2.89
CA LEU A 565 15.88 -35.71 3.93
C LEU A 565 15.38 -34.86 5.11
N ASP A 566 15.38 -35.41 6.31
CA ASP A 566 15.06 -34.67 7.51
C ASP A 566 16.28 -34.52 8.43
N ALA A 567 16.25 -33.46 9.21
CA ALA A 567 17.23 -33.19 10.23
C ALA A 567 16.61 -32.51 11.45
N TYR A 568 17.23 -32.69 12.60
CA TYR A 568 16.76 -32.18 13.88
C TYR A 568 17.65 -31.06 14.37
N ARG A 569 17.05 -30.06 15.02
CA ARG A 569 17.76 -28.87 15.50
C ARG A 569 18.81 -29.27 16.55
N GLU A 570 20.02 -28.69 16.42
CA GLU A 570 21.10 -28.84 17.41
C GLU A 570 20.86 -28.10 18.72
#